data_AF-R0D7C6-F1
#
_entry.id   AF-R0D7C6-F1
#
_cell.length_a   1.000
_cell.length_b   1.000
_cell.length_c   1.000
_cell.angle_alpha   90.00
_cell.angle_beta   90.00
_cell.angle_gamma   90.00
#
_symmetry.space_group_name_H-M   'P 1'
#
loop_
_entity.id
_entity.type
_entity.pdbx_description
1 polymer ?
#
loop_
_entity_poly.entity_id
_entity_poly.type
_entity_poly.pdbx_seq_one_letter_code
_entity_poly.pdbx_strand_id
1 'polypeptide(L)'
;MLYQISNGTVSVGGELILSHIDFEIRGNEKIAVVGKNGAGKTTLLKLVAGELSLDRDDRREGAGIRCSRQLTVGMLSQQAFKDGSRTVEEELLEACPCRDTFERERFEYEREYDTLFTGFGFPKEDKKKRISQFSGGEQTKIALIRLLLEKPDILLLDEPTNHLDMETAGWLERYMKHYKNAVVMVSHDRFFLDQAADVVYELSGKVLRRYPGNYTHYREEKLKQIQLQKKAYERQQEELARLEGLVERFKHKPNKASFARAKRKTMEHMERVEKPQEDDVHIFTGEINPLLPGSRWVFTSEHLKIGYERPLLEITMRIRRGQKIALLGPNGAGKTTFLKTIAGFLPPLEGSYSLGNQTTIGYFDQHSGAIQSEQTVLEHFAAQFPALTEKEARSILGAYLFGGRDAQKKVSSLSGGEKARLVLAELLQSRPNFLILDEPTNHMDIRAKETLESAFCAYKGTILFVSHDRYFIRQVADAVMIFEHQSVMYYPFGYEHYLERKARENQNGSMAAQIKAEEQALIAGMRAVPKAERHRLREIPEDEAYREWNMRLAAERLEPAGNAVEYLTGQVRELKAMWQGSEAYWNGGVWDRMDEYENQCLRLKQAWEEWHRACMEWLDKAQEMEVL
;
A
#
# COMPACT_ATOMS: atom_id res chain seq x y z
N MET A 1 1.77 -31.07 3.44
CA MET A 1 0.49 -30.32 3.50
C MET A 1 0.08 -30.22 4.95
N LEU A 2 -0.18 -29.01 5.48
CA LEU A 2 -0.45 -28.80 6.91
C LEU A 2 -1.97 -28.91 7.20
N TYR A 3 -2.77 -28.17 6.43
CA TYR A 3 -4.23 -28.05 6.55
C TYR A 3 -4.86 -27.96 5.15
N GLN A 4 -6.02 -28.59 4.95
CA GLN A 4 -6.74 -28.59 3.67
C GLN A 4 -8.26 -28.56 3.89
N ILE A 5 -8.94 -27.70 3.15
CA ILE A 5 -10.38 -27.70 2.93
C ILE A 5 -10.59 -28.13 1.48
N SER A 6 -11.38 -29.19 1.27
CA SER A 6 -11.77 -29.63 -0.07
C SER A 6 -13.27 -29.41 -0.27
N ASN A 7 -13.63 -28.70 -1.34
CA ASN A 7 -15.01 -28.46 -1.79
C ASN A 7 -15.95 -27.96 -0.65
N GLY A 8 -15.45 -27.07 0.20
CA GLY A 8 -16.16 -26.61 1.39
C GLY A 8 -17.24 -25.59 1.08
N THR A 9 -18.39 -25.70 1.74
CA THR A 9 -19.49 -24.74 1.64
C THR A 9 -19.84 -24.23 3.04
N VAL A 10 -20.10 -22.93 3.17
CA VAL A 10 -20.48 -22.31 4.45
C VAL A 10 -21.59 -21.29 4.23
N SER A 11 -22.67 -21.47 4.98
CA SER A 11 -23.81 -20.57 5.04
C SER A 11 -23.95 -19.97 6.44
N VAL A 12 -24.15 -18.66 6.53
CA VAL A 12 -24.35 -17.95 7.81
C VAL A 12 -25.69 -17.25 7.78
N GLY A 13 -26.55 -17.52 8.76
CA GLY A 13 -27.89 -16.93 8.82
C GLY A 13 -28.79 -17.26 7.62
N GLY A 14 -28.55 -18.40 6.95
CA GLY A 14 -29.29 -18.83 5.75
C GLY A 14 -28.78 -18.22 4.44
N GLU A 15 -27.78 -17.33 4.48
CA GLU A 15 -27.12 -16.83 3.27
C GLU A 15 -25.83 -17.60 2.99
N LEU A 16 -25.69 -18.07 1.74
CA LEU A 16 -24.47 -18.74 1.27
C LEU A 16 -23.32 -17.72 1.19
N ILE A 17 -22.26 -17.90 1.99
CA ILE A 17 -21.11 -16.98 2.02
C ILE A 17 -19.93 -17.57 1.22
N LEU A 18 -19.59 -18.84 1.45
CA LEU A 18 -18.51 -19.56 0.76
C LEU A 18 -19.11 -20.73 0.01
N SER A 19 -18.78 -20.88 -1.26
CA SER A 19 -19.35 -21.89 -2.14
C SER A 19 -18.26 -22.73 -2.78
N HIS A 20 -18.19 -24.01 -2.43
CA HIS A 20 -17.27 -24.98 -3.04
C HIS A 20 -15.81 -24.51 -3.04
N ILE A 21 -15.34 -24.03 -1.88
CA ILE A 21 -14.00 -23.50 -1.74
C ILE A 21 -12.97 -24.61 -1.53
N ASP A 22 -11.85 -24.49 -2.23
CA ASP A 22 -10.64 -25.28 -1.98
C ASP A 22 -9.58 -24.37 -1.36
N PHE A 23 -9.11 -24.73 -0.17
CA PHE A 23 -8.13 -23.96 0.58
C PHE A 23 -7.07 -24.90 1.14
N GLU A 24 -5.80 -24.54 1.02
CA GLU A 24 -4.71 -25.35 1.53
C GLU A 24 -3.63 -24.47 2.16
N ILE A 25 -3.02 -25.00 3.22
CA ILE A 25 -1.85 -24.41 3.85
C ILE A 25 -0.71 -25.40 3.68
N ARG A 26 0.34 -25.01 2.96
CA ARG A 26 1.51 -25.86 2.73
C ARG A 26 2.66 -25.40 3.63
N GLY A 27 3.15 -26.30 4.48
CA GLY A 27 4.31 -26.03 5.33
C GLY A 27 4.09 -24.81 6.23
N ASN A 28 4.99 -23.83 6.11
CA ASN A 28 4.99 -22.57 6.86
C ASN A 28 4.67 -21.34 5.99
N GLU A 29 3.99 -21.54 4.85
CA GLU A 29 3.59 -20.47 3.93
C GLU A 29 2.87 -19.33 4.67
N LYS A 30 3.14 -18.11 4.23
CA LYS A 30 2.41 -16.90 4.62
C LYS A 30 1.34 -16.62 3.58
N ILE A 31 0.09 -16.78 3.99
CA ILE A 31 -1.07 -16.69 3.12
C ILE A 31 -1.84 -15.40 3.39
N ALA A 32 -1.95 -14.55 2.38
CA ALA A 32 -2.85 -13.40 2.40
C ALA A 32 -4.23 -13.79 1.85
N VAL A 33 -5.31 -13.38 2.52
CA VAL A 33 -6.68 -13.53 2.01
C VAL A 33 -7.24 -12.15 1.67
N VAL A 34 -7.50 -11.91 0.38
CA VAL A 34 -7.95 -10.62 -0.15
C VAL A 34 -9.35 -10.73 -0.75
N GLY A 35 -10.13 -9.66 -0.64
CA GLY A 35 -11.52 -9.64 -1.13
C GLY A 35 -12.26 -8.39 -0.68
N LYS A 36 -13.41 -8.12 -1.33
CA LYS A 36 -14.30 -7.00 -0.98
C LYS A 36 -14.76 -7.09 0.48
N ASN A 37 -15.16 -5.97 1.05
CA ASN A 37 -15.82 -5.98 2.36
C ASN A 37 -17.11 -6.80 2.29
N GLY A 38 -17.33 -7.66 3.28
CA GLY A 38 -18.46 -8.60 3.29
C GLY A 38 -18.30 -9.83 2.38
N ALA A 39 -17.15 -10.05 1.73
CA ALA A 39 -16.94 -11.21 0.87
C ALA A 39 -16.88 -12.56 1.63
N GLY A 40 -16.67 -12.54 2.95
CA GLY A 40 -16.53 -13.75 3.79
C GLY A 40 -15.13 -14.05 4.31
N LYS A 41 -14.19 -13.09 4.28
CA LYS A 41 -12.80 -13.26 4.74
C LYS A 41 -12.71 -13.69 6.21
N THR A 42 -13.38 -12.97 7.11
CA THR A 42 -13.46 -13.33 8.54
C THR A 42 -14.18 -14.66 8.74
N THR A 43 -15.19 -14.98 7.91
CA THR A 43 -15.87 -16.30 7.95
C THR A 43 -14.91 -17.44 7.60
N LEU A 44 -14.03 -17.24 6.61
CA LEU A 44 -12.97 -18.20 6.29
C LEU A 44 -12.00 -18.37 7.46
N LEU A 45 -11.57 -17.28 8.11
CA LEU A 45 -10.71 -17.37 9.30
C LEU A 45 -11.37 -18.16 10.43
N LYS A 46 -12.66 -17.88 10.72
CA LYS A 46 -13.42 -18.61 11.74
C LYS A 46 -13.59 -20.10 11.41
N LEU A 47 -13.71 -20.44 10.14
CA LEU A 47 -13.72 -21.83 9.68
C LEU A 47 -12.37 -22.51 9.94
N VAL A 48 -11.26 -21.82 9.66
CA VAL A 48 -9.90 -22.34 9.94
C VAL A 48 -9.63 -22.44 11.45
N ALA A 49 -10.16 -21.51 12.25
CA ALA A 49 -10.10 -21.54 13.70
C ALA A 49 -10.92 -22.67 14.34
N GLY A 50 -11.82 -23.31 13.57
CA GLY A 50 -12.74 -24.32 14.08
C GLY A 50 -13.95 -23.75 14.84
N GLU A 51 -14.18 -22.44 14.79
CA GLU A 51 -15.38 -21.79 15.34
C GLU A 51 -16.62 -22.04 14.47
N LEU A 52 -16.41 -22.31 13.18
CA LEU A 52 -17.44 -22.67 12.22
C LEU A 52 -17.16 -24.07 11.63
N SER A 53 -18.22 -24.73 11.20
CA SER A 53 -18.15 -26.02 10.52
C SER A 53 -18.66 -25.89 9.09
N LEU A 54 -18.24 -26.81 8.22
CA LEU A 54 -18.75 -26.89 6.85
C LEU A 54 -20.22 -27.33 6.86
N ASP A 55 -21.00 -26.78 5.94
CA ASP A 55 -22.35 -27.25 5.68
C ASP A 55 -22.30 -28.72 5.21
N ARG A 56 -23.23 -29.54 5.69
CA ARG A 56 -23.37 -30.92 5.21
C ARG A 56 -23.95 -30.92 3.80
N ASP A 57 -23.23 -31.51 2.86
CA ASP A 57 -23.72 -31.82 1.52
C ASP A 57 -23.76 -33.35 1.34
N ASP A 58 -24.93 -33.94 1.58
CA ASP A 58 -25.15 -35.39 1.51
C ASP A 58 -25.00 -35.96 0.08
N ARG A 59 -24.83 -35.11 -0.95
CA ARG A 59 -24.73 -35.51 -2.36
C ARG A 59 -23.30 -35.60 -2.90
N ARG A 60 -22.28 -35.22 -2.13
CA ARG A 60 -20.88 -35.18 -2.62
C ARG A 60 -19.93 -35.90 -1.67
N GLU A 61 -19.32 -36.98 -2.17
CA GLU A 61 -18.22 -37.66 -1.49
C GLU A 61 -16.94 -36.80 -1.55
N GLY A 62 -16.29 -36.59 -0.41
CA GLY A 62 -14.95 -35.96 -0.33
C GLY A 62 -14.90 -34.52 0.19
N ALA A 63 -16.03 -33.86 0.45
CA ALA A 63 -16.05 -32.56 1.12
C ALA A 63 -15.61 -32.71 2.58
N GLY A 64 -14.62 -31.93 3.01
CA GLY A 64 -14.12 -32.05 4.38
C GLY A 64 -12.84 -31.27 4.66
N ILE A 65 -12.54 -31.14 5.94
CA ILE A 65 -11.32 -30.53 6.45
C ILE A 65 -10.35 -31.66 6.83
N ARG A 66 -9.12 -31.61 6.32
CA ARG A 66 -8.05 -32.55 6.62
C ARG A 66 -6.85 -31.81 7.21
N CYS A 67 -6.35 -32.31 8.33
CA CYS A 67 -5.16 -31.81 9.00
C CYS A 67 -4.09 -32.91 9.01
N SER A 68 -2.82 -32.52 8.89
CA SER A 68 -1.70 -33.47 8.95
C SER A 68 -1.49 -34.09 10.34
N ARG A 69 -1.87 -33.36 11.39
CA ARG A 69 -1.83 -33.75 12.81
C ARG A 69 -2.84 -32.92 13.58
N GLN A 70 -2.89 -33.09 14.91
CA GLN A 70 -3.57 -32.13 15.78
C GLN A 70 -2.78 -30.81 15.78
N LEU A 71 -3.41 -29.74 15.30
CA LEU A 71 -2.80 -28.42 15.11
C LEU A 71 -3.34 -27.45 16.16
N THR A 72 -2.47 -26.59 16.68
CA THR A 72 -2.88 -25.41 17.46
C THR A 72 -3.15 -24.25 16.52
N VAL A 73 -4.37 -23.69 16.57
CA VAL A 73 -4.75 -22.52 15.78
C VAL A 73 -4.96 -21.36 16.74
N GLY A 74 -4.21 -20.28 16.52
CA GLY A 74 -4.34 -19.06 17.32
C GLY A 74 -4.98 -17.96 16.47
N MET A 75 -6.01 -17.30 17.00
CA MET A 75 -6.71 -16.20 16.34
C MET A 75 -6.86 -15.04 17.32
N LEU A 76 -6.65 -13.82 16.83
CA LEU A 76 -6.87 -12.62 17.64
C LEU A 76 -8.38 -12.38 17.82
N SER A 77 -8.86 -12.42 19.07
CA SER A 77 -10.26 -12.13 19.38
C SER A 77 -10.52 -10.61 19.44
N GLN A 78 -11.70 -10.17 19.00
CA GLN A 78 -12.12 -8.76 19.09
C GLN A 78 -12.25 -8.25 20.53
N GLN A 79 -12.48 -9.15 21.49
CA GLN A 79 -12.34 -8.87 22.93
C GLN A 79 -11.15 -9.65 23.46
N ALA A 80 -10.02 -8.96 23.57
CA ALA A 80 -8.75 -9.54 23.95
C ALA A 80 -8.68 -9.97 25.42
N PHE A 81 -9.31 -9.20 26.32
CA PHE A 81 -9.19 -9.40 27.77
C PHE A 81 -10.56 -9.35 28.43
N LYS A 82 -10.87 -10.38 29.24
CA LYS A 82 -12.11 -10.46 30.04
C LYS A 82 -11.99 -9.76 31.40
N ASP A 83 -10.77 -9.65 31.92
CA ASP A 83 -10.45 -8.97 33.18
C ASP A 83 -9.23 -8.06 32.98
N GLY A 84 -9.40 -6.76 33.20
CA GLY A 84 -8.35 -5.75 33.05
C GLY A 84 -7.61 -5.43 34.35
N SER A 85 -7.84 -6.19 35.42
CA SER A 85 -7.27 -5.94 36.74
C SER A 85 -5.80 -6.36 36.86
N ARG A 86 -5.35 -7.31 36.06
CA ARG A 86 -3.97 -7.83 36.05
C ARG A 86 -3.00 -6.89 35.34
N THR A 87 -1.73 -7.01 35.70
CA THR A 87 -0.64 -6.33 34.98
C THR A 87 -0.32 -7.04 33.67
N VAL A 88 0.28 -6.31 32.72
CA VAL A 88 0.69 -6.89 31.43
C VAL A 88 1.66 -8.06 31.64
N GLU A 89 2.61 -7.88 32.55
CA GLU A 89 3.59 -8.91 32.90
C GLU A 89 2.94 -10.17 33.46
N GLU A 90 1.99 -10.05 34.39
CA GLU A 90 1.26 -11.21 34.94
C GLU A 90 0.49 -11.96 33.86
N GLU A 91 -0.21 -11.24 32.98
CA GLU A 91 -1.05 -11.86 31.95
C GLU A 91 -0.22 -12.56 30.85
N LEU A 92 0.91 -11.97 30.45
CA LEU A 92 1.80 -12.57 29.43
C LEU A 92 2.65 -13.69 29.99
N LEU A 93 3.01 -13.66 31.28
CA LEU A 93 3.73 -14.75 31.94
C LEU A 93 2.83 -15.93 32.30
N GLU A 94 1.50 -15.73 32.43
CA GLU A 94 0.56 -16.84 32.63
C GLU A 94 0.57 -17.82 31.45
N ALA A 95 0.79 -17.31 30.23
CA ALA A 95 0.93 -18.11 29.01
C ALA A 95 2.29 -18.83 28.89
N CYS A 96 3.25 -18.55 29.79
CA CYS A 96 4.55 -19.21 29.78
C CYS A 96 4.40 -20.69 30.20
N PRO A 97 4.82 -21.66 29.37
CA PRO A 97 4.72 -23.08 29.71
C PRO A 97 5.61 -23.47 30.91
N CYS A 98 6.65 -22.69 31.21
CA CYS A 98 7.57 -22.92 32.33
C CYS A 98 7.36 -21.91 33.47
N ARG A 99 7.14 -22.44 34.69
CA ARG A 99 6.96 -21.64 35.92
C ARG A 99 8.25 -21.41 36.71
N ASP A 100 9.31 -22.18 36.46
CA ASP A 100 10.59 -22.04 37.16
C ASP A 100 11.37 -20.84 36.59
N THR A 101 11.74 -19.90 37.47
CA THR A 101 12.48 -18.68 37.13
C THR A 101 13.91 -18.91 36.65
N PHE A 102 14.49 -20.09 36.92
CA PHE A 102 15.89 -20.36 36.60
C PHE A 102 16.09 -21.25 35.38
N GLU A 103 15.02 -21.70 34.74
CA GLU A 103 15.11 -22.52 33.53
C GLU A 103 15.41 -21.68 32.29
N ARG A 104 16.27 -22.23 31.42
CA ARG A 104 16.69 -21.58 30.18
C ARG A 104 15.50 -21.22 29.28
N GLU A 105 14.46 -22.04 29.25
CA GLU A 105 13.25 -21.80 28.46
C GLU A 105 12.52 -20.53 28.91
N ARG A 106 12.50 -20.25 30.22
CA ARG A 106 11.91 -19.01 30.73
C ARG A 106 12.72 -17.77 30.36
N PHE A 107 14.05 -17.85 30.42
CA PHE A 107 14.90 -16.75 29.95
C PHE A 107 14.72 -16.46 28.45
N GLU A 108 14.58 -17.51 27.64
CA GLU A 108 14.31 -17.37 26.20
C GLU A 108 12.94 -16.74 25.95
N TYR A 109 11.92 -17.15 26.70
CA TYR A 109 10.58 -16.56 26.67
C TYR A 109 10.59 -15.08 27.07
N GLU A 110 11.22 -14.73 28.20
CA GLU A 110 11.31 -13.35 28.67
C GLU A 110 12.08 -12.45 27.70
N ARG A 111 13.13 -12.97 27.04
CA ARG A 111 13.87 -12.22 26.01
C ARG A 111 13.02 -11.97 24.76
N GLU A 112 12.24 -12.96 24.33
CA GLU A 112 11.33 -12.82 23.20
C GLU A 112 10.17 -11.87 23.53
N TYR A 113 9.62 -11.97 24.74
CA TYR A 113 8.68 -11.02 25.30
C TYR A 113 9.23 -9.58 25.26
N ASP A 114 10.46 -9.35 25.75
CA ASP A 114 11.11 -8.04 25.67
C ASP A 114 11.19 -7.51 24.24
N THR A 115 11.55 -8.40 23.32
CA THR A 115 11.72 -8.06 21.90
C THR A 115 10.38 -7.70 21.26
N LEU A 116 9.32 -8.48 21.52
CA LEU A 116 7.98 -8.19 21.04
C LEU A 116 7.44 -6.90 21.68
N PHE A 117 7.53 -6.77 23.00
CA PHE A 117 6.97 -5.64 23.74
C PHE A 117 7.59 -4.31 23.30
N THR A 118 8.93 -4.25 23.19
CA THR A 118 9.62 -3.07 22.67
C THR A 118 9.40 -2.86 21.17
N GLY A 119 9.29 -3.94 20.39
CA GLY A 119 8.98 -3.88 18.95
C GLY A 119 7.61 -3.27 18.64
N PHE A 120 6.64 -3.46 19.55
CA PHE A 120 5.31 -2.83 19.47
C PHE A 120 5.24 -1.38 19.98
N GLY A 121 6.39 -0.83 20.37
CA GLY A 121 6.53 0.56 20.81
C GLY A 121 6.30 0.77 22.31
N PHE A 122 6.20 -0.28 23.12
CA PHE A 122 6.01 -0.12 24.56
C PHE A 122 7.34 0.03 25.31
N PRO A 123 7.47 1.02 26.21
CA PRO A 123 8.63 1.13 27.08
C PRO A 123 8.63 0.00 28.12
N LYS A 124 9.81 -0.46 28.54
CA LYS A 124 9.93 -1.58 29.51
C LYS A 124 9.26 -1.32 30.87
N GLU A 125 9.02 -0.06 31.21
CA GLU A 125 8.35 0.34 32.45
C GLU A 125 6.85 -0.01 32.44
N ASP A 126 6.24 -0.04 31.25
CA ASP A 126 4.80 -0.24 31.07
C ASP A 126 4.34 -1.67 31.36
N LYS A 127 5.28 -2.61 31.48
CA LYS A 127 5.03 -4.00 31.85
C LYS A 127 4.28 -4.15 33.18
N LYS A 128 4.54 -3.22 34.12
CA LYS A 128 3.95 -3.22 35.46
C LYS A 128 2.59 -2.51 35.53
N LYS A 129 2.17 -1.85 34.44
CA LYS A 129 0.86 -1.20 34.37
C LYS A 129 -0.23 -2.25 34.22
N ARG A 130 -1.45 -1.91 34.67
CA ARG A 130 -2.64 -2.75 34.49
C ARG A 130 -3.16 -2.62 33.07
N ILE A 131 -3.73 -3.70 32.53
CA ILE A 131 -4.28 -3.73 31.16
C ILE A 131 -5.37 -2.65 30.98
N SER A 132 -6.16 -2.38 32.01
CA SER A 132 -7.21 -1.35 32.01
C SER A 132 -6.70 0.09 31.85
N GLN A 133 -5.40 0.34 32.07
CA GLN A 133 -4.80 1.67 31.91
C GLN A 133 -4.40 1.98 30.47
N PHE A 134 -4.37 0.97 29.61
CA PHE A 134 -4.05 1.12 28.19
C PHE A 134 -5.29 1.45 27.38
N SER A 135 -5.11 2.21 26.30
CA SER A 135 -6.16 2.44 25.30
C SER A 135 -6.58 1.14 24.62
N GLY A 136 -7.78 1.09 24.03
CA GLY A 136 -8.26 -0.12 23.34
C GLY A 136 -7.34 -0.61 22.21
N GLY A 137 -6.67 0.32 21.51
CA GLY A 137 -5.66 -0.01 20.49
C GLY A 137 -4.41 -0.64 21.10
N GLU A 138 -3.90 -0.10 22.20
CA GLU A 138 -2.77 -0.66 22.94
C GLU A 138 -3.10 -2.02 23.56
N GLN A 139 -4.32 -2.21 24.08
CA GLN A 139 -4.79 -3.51 24.54
C GLN A 139 -4.77 -4.53 23.40
N THR A 140 -5.22 -4.14 22.20
CA THR A 140 -5.16 -5.01 21.01
C THR A 140 -3.71 -5.38 20.65
N LYS A 141 -2.76 -4.43 20.76
CA LYS A 141 -1.32 -4.72 20.59
C LYS A 141 -0.82 -5.74 21.62
N ILE A 142 -1.18 -5.59 22.90
CA ILE A 142 -0.78 -6.53 23.96
C ILE A 142 -1.36 -7.92 23.72
N ALA A 143 -2.59 -8.00 23.24
CA ALA A 143 -3.24 -9.26 22.88
C ALA A 143 -2.55 -9.95 21.69
N LEU A 144 -2.10 -9.16 20.71
CA LEU A 144 -1.31 -9.67 19.60
C LEU A 144 0.05 -10.19 20.10
N ILE A 145 0.71 -9.49 21.03
CA ILE A 145 1.96 -9.97 21.66
C ILE A 145 1.74 -11.32 22.35
N ARG A 146 0.67 -11.47 23.13
CA ARG A 146 0.28 -12.75 23.76
C ARG A 146 0.16 -13.86 22.72
N LEU A 147 -0.59 -13.61 21.67
CA LEU A 147 -0.82 -14.59 20.59
C LEU A 147 0.48 -15.00 19.88
N LEU A 148 1.40 -14.04 19.67
CA LEU A 148 2.69 -14.32 19.04
C LEU A 148 3.62 -15.14 19.96
N LEU A 149 3.54 -14.94 21.28
CA LEU A 149 4.29 -15.72 22.26
C LEU A 149 3.82 -17.17 22.37
N GLU A 150 2.52 -17.44 22.17
CA GLU A 150 1.96 -18.80 22.17
C GLU A 150 2.47 -19.67 21.02
N LYS A 151 2.96 -19.07 19.93
CA LYS A 151 3.50 -19.74 18.73
C LYS A 151 2.61 -20.87 18.19
N PRO A 152 1.34 -20.59 17.85
CA PRO A 152 0.44 -21.59 17.27
C PRO A 152 0.99 -22.16 15.95
N ASP A 153 0.59 -23.39 15.61
CA ASP A 153 0.95 -24.03 14.34
C ASP A 153 0.37 -23.26 13.13
N ILE A 154 -0.81 -22.67 13.31
CA ILE A 154 -1.45 -21.75 12.36
C ILE A 154 -1.82 -20.47 13.10
N LEU A 155 -1.22 -19.36 12.68
CA LEU A 155 -1.55 -18.02 13.17
C LEU A 155 -2.58 -17.36 12.24
N LEU A 156 -3.72 -16.96 12.77
CA LEU A 156 -4.77 -16.25 12.05
C LEU A 156 -4.80 -14.79 12.48
N LEU A 157 -4.60 -13.89 11.51
CA LEU A 157 -4.59 -12.44 11.73
C LEU A 157 -5.70 -11.79 10.91
N ASP A 158 -6.66 -11.14 11.57
CA ASP A 158 -7.69 -10.34 10.92
C ASP A 158 -7.39 -8.86 11.15
N GLU A 159 -6.98 -8.17 10.09
CA GLU A 159 -6.54 -6.77 10.09
C GLU A 159 -5.52 -6.41 11.19
N PRO A 160 -4.35 -7.09 11.26
CA PRO A 160 -3.39 -6.92 12.36
C PRO A 160 -2.71 -5.56 12.37
N THR A 161 -2.73 -4.84 11.24
CA THR A 161 -2.13 -3.51 11.10
C THR A 161 -3.06 -2.39 11.55
N ASN A 162 -4.34 -2.67 11.81
CA ASN A 162 -5.25 -1.67 12.33
C ASN A 162 -4.76 -1.17 13.69
N HIS A 163 -4.78 0.15 13.86
CA HIS A 163 -4.31 0.84 15.09
C HIS A 163 -2.79 0.74 15.36
N LEU A 164 -2.01 0.18 14.42
CA LEU A 164 -0.55 0.26 14.45
C LEU A 164 -0.10 1.54 13.73
N ASP A 165 0.89 2.23 14.29
CA ASP A 165 1.60 3.28 13.56
C ASP A 165 2.51 2.65 12.49
N MET A 166 3.04 3.50 11.59
CA MET A 166 3.89 3.03 10.49
C MET A 166 5.14 2.30 10.96
N GLU A 167 5.70 2.63 12.12
CA GLU A 167 6.91 2.01 12.64
C GLU A 167 6.64 0.62 13.21
N THR A 168 5.59 0.51 14.03
CA THR A 168 5.13 -0.74 14.63
C THR A 168 4.66 -1.73 13.56
N ALA A 169 3.90 -1.25 12.57
CA ALA A 169 3.49 -2.08 11.44
C ALA A 169 4.73 -2.57 10.66
N GLY A 170 5.72 -1.71 10.43
CA GLY A 170 6.96 -2.08 9.74
C GLY A 170 7.81 -3.09 10.52
N TRP A 171 7.73 -3.05 11.86
CA TRP A 171 8.34 -4.05 12.71
C TRP A 171 7.61 -5.40 12.60
N LEU A 172 6.27 -5.39 12.66
CA LEU A 172 5.45 -6.60 12.53
C LEU A 172 5.68 -7.30 11.19
N GLU A 173 5.83 -6.55 10.09
CA GLU A 173 6.19 -7.08 8.76
C GLU A 173 7.47 -7.90 8.81
N ARG A 174 8.54 -7.33 9.37
CA ARG A 174 9.84 -8.00 9.48
C ARG A 174 9.76 -9.23 10.37
N TYR A 175 8.97 -9.18 11.44
CA TYR A 175 8.74 -10.32 12.31
C TYR A 175 7.96 -11.43 11.61
N MET A 176 6.87 -11.11 10.89
CA MET A 176 6.06 -12.07 10.15
C MET A 176 6.86 -12.83 9.09
N LYS A 177 7.76 -12.13 8.38
CA LYS A 177 8.65 -12.72 7.37
C LYS A 177 9.54 -13.82 7.94
N HIS A 178 9.96 -13.70 9.21
CA HIS A 178 10.81 -14.68 9.89
C HIS A 178 10.05 -15.61 10.83
N TYR A 179 8.72 -15.50 10.88
CA TYR A 179 7.91 -16.34 11.73
C TYR A 179 7.97 -17.79 11.25
N LYS A 180 8.18 -18.76 12.16
CA LYS A 180 8.50 -20.14 11.77
C LYS A 180 7.30 -20.95 11.27
N ASN A 181 6.10 -20.65 11.76
CA ASN A 181 4.88 -21.42 11.50
C ASN A 181 4.01 -20.81 10.40
N ALA A 182 2.94 -21.47 9.99
CA ALA A 182 2.04 -20.94 8.96
C ALA A 182 1.27 -19.71 9.46
N VAL A 183 1.05 -18.73 8.59
CA VAL A 183 0.27 -17.52 8.90
C VAL A 183 -0.79 -17.33 7.84
N VAL A 184 -2.04 -17.16 8.25
CA VAL A 184 -3.14 -16.73 7.37
C VAL A 184 -3.56 -15.34 7.82
N MET A 185 -3.39 -14.36 6.95
CA MET A 185 -3.63 -12.95 7.26
C MET A 185 -4.69 -12.37 6.32
N VAL A 186 -5.61 -11.61 6.89
CA VAL A 186 -6.52 -10.70 6.18
C VAL A 186 -6.04 -9.30 6.51
N SER A 187 -5.72 -8.50 5.48
CA SER A 187 -5.34 -7.11 5.70
C SER A 187 -5.77 -6.22 4.54
N HIS A 188 -6.11 -4.97 4.86
CA HIS A 188 -6.28 -3.88 3.91
C HIS A 188 -5.01 -3.05 3.72
N ASP A 189 -3.90 -3.41 4.38
CA ASP A 189 -2.58 -2.82 4.18
C ASP A 189 -1.83 -3.60 3.09
N ARG A 190 -1.73 -2.97 1.91
CA ARG A 190 -1.04 -3.57 0.77
C ARG A 190 0.45 -3.75 1.02
N PHE A 191 1.08 -2.87 1.80
CA PHE A 191 2.52 -2.92 2.07
C PHE A 191 2.86 -4.10 2.97
N PHE A 192 2.01 -4.31 3.98
CA PHE A 192 2.07 -5.49 4.82
C PHE A 192 1.93 -6.78 4.00
N LEU A 193 0.91 -6.87 3.14
CA LEU A 193 0.70 -8.06 2.30
C LEU A 193 1.85 -8.28 1.30
N ASP A 194 2.41 -7.21 0.72
CA ASP A 194 3.47 -7.32 -0.27
C ASP A 194 4.79 -7.82 0.33
N GLN A 195 5.07 -7.46 1.59
CA GLN A 195 6.30 -7.85 2.29
C GLN A 195 6.18 -9.18 3.05
N ALA A 196 4.99 -9.49 3.57
CA ALA A 196 4.79 -10.64 4.46
C ALA A 196 4.21 -11.88 3.76
N ALA A 197 3.47 -11.75 2.65
CA ALA A 197 2.79 -12.88 2.03
C ALA A 197 3.61 -13.56 0.93
N ASP A 198 3.62 -14.89 0.94
CA ASP A 198 4.19 -15.74 -0.10
C ASP A 198 3.13 -16.14 -1.15
N VAL A 199 1.86 -16.16 -0.73
CA VAL A 199 0.71 -16.62 -1.51
C VAL A 199 -0.50 -15.74 -1.21
N VAL A 200 -1.26 -15.39 -2.24
CA VAL A 200 -2.50 -14.62 -2.11
C VAL A 200 -3.70 -15.48 -2.52
N TYR A 201 -4.68 -15.61 -1.64
CA TYR A 201 -6.00 -16.15 -1.95
C TYR A 201 -7.00 -15.02 -2.15
N GLU A 202 -7.59 -14.95 -3.34
CA GLU A 202 -8.68 -14.03 -3.65
C GLU A 202 -10.02 -14.71 -3.35
N LEU A 203 -10.84 -14.05 -2.55
CA LEU A 203 -12.25 -14.39 -2.34
C LEU A 203 -13.14 -13.46 -3.17
N SER A 204 -13.62 -13.96 -4.30
CA SER A 204 -14.50 -13.23 -5.21
C SER A 204 -15.67 -14.10 -5.66
N GLY A 205 -16.89 -13.54 -5.64
CA GLY A 205 -18.09 -14.25 -6.08
C GLY A 205 -18.36 -15.55 -5.30
N LYS A 206 -18.01 -15.59 -4.00
CA LYS A 206 -18.13 -16.76 -3.11
C LYS A 206 -17.16 -17.92 -3.41
N VAL A 207 -16.26 -17.75 -4.38
CA VAL A 207 -15.24 -18.73 -4.78
C VAL A 207 -13.87 -18.22 -4.34
N LEU A 208 -13.00 -19.16 -3.97
CA LEU A 208 -11.63 -18.87 -3.55
C LEU A 208 -10.64 -19.25 -4.65
N ARG A 209 -9.72 -18.35 -5.00
CA ARG A 209 -8.67 -18.59 -6.01
C ARG A 209 -7.30 -18.33 -5.42
N ARG A 210 -6.35 -19.24 -5.66
CA ARG A 210 -4.96 -19.15 -5.18
C ARG A 210 -4.06 -18.53 -6.24
N TYR A 211 -3.22 -17.58 -5.84
CA TYR A 211 -2.19 -16.96 -6.67
C TYR A 211 -0.84 -17.05 -5.95
N PRO A 212 0.22 -17.56 -6.59
CA PRO A 212 1.56 -17.57 -6.02
C PRO A 212 2.18 -16.17 -6.08
N GLY A 213 3.00 -15.85 -5.09
CA GLY A 213 3.71 -14.57 -4.99
C GLY A 213 3.02 -13.57 -4.06
N ASN A 214 3.60 -12.37 -4.01
CA ASN A 214 3.15 -11.29 -3.16
C ASN A 214 1.93 -10.55 -3.73
N TYR A 215 1.46 -9.53 -3.01
CA TYR A 215 0.29 -8.75 -3.39
C TYR A 215 0.45 -8.08 -4.77
N THR A 216 1.61 -7.47 -5.05
CA THR A 216 1.87 -6.79 -6.33
C THR A 216 1.82 -7.77 -7.50
N HIS A 217 2.46 -8.94 -7.37
CA HIS A 217 2.44 -9.98 -8.40
C HIS A 217 1.01 -10.49 -8.68
N TYR A 218 0.25 -10.77 -7.62
CA TYR A 218 -1.17 -11.13 -7.72
C TYR A 218 -1.97 -10.06 -8.50
N ARG A 219 -1.76 -8.77 -8.21
CA ARG A 219 -2.49 -7.68 -8.86
C ARG A 219 -2.23 -7.67 -10.37
N GLU A 220 -0.97 -7.80 -10.77
CA GLU A 220 -0.58 -7.85 -12.18
C GLU A 220 -1.16 -9.07 -12.90
N GLU A 221 -1.05 -10.26 -12.29
CA GLU A 221 -1.57 -11.49 -12.86
C GLU A 221 -3.09 -11.42 -13.04
N LYS A 222 -3.80 -10.90 -12.03
CA LYS A 222 -5.25 -10.69 -12.11
C LYS A 222 -5.63 -9.73 -13.24
N LEU A 223 -4.94 -8.60 -13.40
CA LEU A 223 -5.20 -7.66 -14.49
C LEU A 223 -4.97 -8.32 -15.86
N LYS A 224 -3.89 -9.09 -16.01
CA LYS A 224 -3.61 -9.87 -17.24
C LYS A 224 -4.75 -10.87 -17.52
N GLN A 225 -5.21 -11.61 -16.51
CA GLN A 225 -6.31 -12.57 -16.64
C GLN A 225 -7.62 -11.89 -17.05
N ILE A 226 -7.97 -10.76 -16.42
CA ILE A 226 -9.16 -9.98 -16.78
C ILE A 226 -9.09 -9.49 -18.23
N GLN A 227 -7.93 -8.98 -18.67
CA GLN A 227 -7.73 -8.55 -20.05
C GLN A 227 -7.85 -9.70 -21.06
N LEU A 228 -7.29 -10.87 -20.75
CA LEU A 228 -7.41 -12.07 -21.59
C LEU A 228 -8.86 -12.54 -21.68
N GLN A 229 -9.57 -12.60 -20.54
CA GLN A 229 -10.98 -12.97 -20.49
C GLN A 229 -11.85 -11.97 -21.26
N LYS A 230 -11.57 -10.66 -21.14
CA LYS A 230 -12.28 -9.61 -21.88
C LYS A 230 -12.12 -9.77 -23.39
N LYS A 231 -10.89 -9.97 -23.87
CA LYS A 231 -10.63 -10.23 -25.29
C LYS A 231 -11.32 -11.51 -25.78
N ALA A 232 -11.33 -12.57 -24.98
CA ALA A 232 -12.02 -13.82 -25.32
C ALA A 232 -13.54 -13.61 -25.41
N TYR A 233 -14.11 -12.88 -24.45
CA TYR A 233 -15.53 -12.53 -24.43
C TYR A 233 -15.93 -11.66 -25.63
N GLU A 234 -15.17 -10.60 -25.94
CA GLU A 234 -15.40 -9.72 -27.09
C GLU A 234 -15.36 -10.50 -28.41
N ARG A 235 -14.36 -11.37 -28.60
CA ARG A 235 -14.27 -12.26 -29.78
C ARG A 235 -15.48 -13.19 -29.90
N GLN A 236 -15.94 -13.75 -28.78
CA GLN A 236 -17.13 -14.62 -28.80
C GLN A 236 -18.39 -13.82 -29.13
N GLN A 237 -18.55 -12.61 -28.60
CA GLN A 237 -19.69 -11.74 -28.92
C GLN A 237 -19.70 -11.34 -30.41
N GLU A 238 -18.55 -11.02 -30.98
CA GLU A 238 -18.41 -10.76 -32.42
C GLU A 238 -18.77 -11.99 -33.27
N GLU A 239 -18.32 -13.18 -32.86
CA GLU A 239 -18.65 -14.43 -33.54
C GLU A 239 -20.15 -14.74 -33.46
N LEU A 240 -20.76 -14.57 -32.29
CA LEU A 240 -22.20 -14.74 -32.09
C LEU A 240 -22.98 -13.75 -32.96
N ALA A 241 -22.63 -12.46 -32.96
CA ALA A 241 -23.27 -11.46 -33.80
C ALA A 241 -23.13 -11.79 -35.31
N ARG A 242 -21.98 -12.31 -35.73
CA ARG A 242 -21.76 -12.77 -37.10
C ARG A 242 -22.64 -13.97 -37.45
N LEU A 243 -22.73 -14.97 -36.57
CA LEU A 243 -23.55 -16.16 -36.76
C LEU A 243 -25.04 -15.82 -36.78
N GLU A 244 -25.51 -14.95 -35.88
CA GLU A 244 -26.87 -14.43 -35.86
C GLU A 244 -27.20 -13.69 -37.17
N GLY A 245 -26.32 -12.80 -37.63
CA GLY A 245 -26.51 -12.09 -38.90
C GLY A 245 -26.50 -13.00 -40.14
N LEU A 246 -25.84 -14.17 -40.08
CA LEU A 246 -25.93 -15.20 -41.13
C LEU A 246 -27.25 -15.97 -41.03
N VAL A 247 -27.68 -16.34 -39.82
CA VAL A 247 -28.96 -17.01 -39.59
C VAL A 247 -30.10 -16.14 -40.10
N GLU A 248 -30.13 -14.86 -39.74
CA GLU A 248 -31.19 -13.93 -40.15
C GLU A 248 -31.26 -13.74 -41.67
N ARG A 249 -30.10 -13.55 -42.33
CA ARG A 249 -30.02 -13.42 -43.79
C ARG A 249 -30.47 -14.67 -44.56
N PHE A 250 -30.24 -15.87 -44.02
CA PHE A 250 -30.54 -17.13 -44.70
C PHE A 250 -31.80 -17.84 -44.21
N LYS A 251 -32.46 -17.33 -43.15
CA LYS A 251 -33.69 -17.91 -42.57
C LYS A 251 -34.85 -18.00 -43.56
N HIS A 252 -34.96 -17.04 -44.47
CA HIS A 252 -36.05 -16.92 -45.43
C HIS A 252 -35.73 -17.50 -46.82
N LYS A 253 -34.53 -18.06 -47.03
CA LYS A 253 -34.13 -18.65 -48.32
C LYS A 253 -34.28 -20.19 -48.28
N PRO A 254 -35.19 -20.80 -49.08
CA PRO A 254 -35.48 -22.23 -49.03
C PRO A 254 -34.23 -23.12 -49.18
N ASN A 255 -33.35 -22.78 -50.14
CA ASN A 255 -32.14 -23.56 -50.44
C ASN A 255 -31.02 -23.44 -49.39
N LYS A 256 -31.14 -22.53 -48.41
CA LYS A 256 -30.14 -22.31 -47.34
C LYS A 256 -30.72 -22.43 -45.93
N ALA A 257 -31.96 -22.89 -45.79
CA ALA A 257 -32.63 -23.05 -44.51
C ALA A 257 -31.97 -24.11 -43.62
N SER A 258 -31.45 -25.20 -44.19
CA SER A 258 -30.68 -26.22 -43.45
C SER A 258 -29.37 -25.66 -42.89
N PHE A 259 -28.67 -24.82 -43.65
CA PHE A 259 -27.46 -24.12 -43.22
C PHE A 259 -27.73 -23.16 -42.05
N ALA A 260 -28.81 -22.37 -42.11
CA ALA A 260 -29.20 -21.49 -41.00
C ALA A 260 -29.57 -22.28 -39.73
N ARG A 261 -30.26 -23.42 -39.86
CA ARG A 261 -30.59 -24.31 -38.72
C ARG A 261 -29.32 -24.92 -38.10
N ALA A 262 -28.37 -25.35 -38.92
CA ALA A 262 -27.10 -25.90 -38.44
C ALA A 262 -26.31 -24.86 -37.62
N LYS A 263 -26.21 -23.62 -38.11
CA LYS A 263 -25.52 -22.53 -37.40
C LYS A 263 -26.22 -22.11 -36.11
N ARG A 264 -27.56 -22.13 -36.06
CA ARG A 264 -28.30 -21.95 -34.81
C ARG A 264 -27.97 -23.02 -33.77
N LYS A 265 -27.96 -24.29 -34.20
CA LYS A 265 -27.61 -25.40 -33.30
C LYS A 265 -26.18 -25.29 -32.78
N THR A 266 -25.24 -24.83 -33.62
CA THR A 266 -23.86 -24.52 -33.19
C THR A 266 -23.82 -23.45 -32.10
N MET A 267 -24.60 -22.36 -32.24
CA MET A 267 -24.68 -21.32 -31.20
C MET A 267 -25.30 -21.83 -29.89
N GLU A 268 -26.27 -22.74 -29.95
CA GLU A 268 -26.90 -23.34 -28.75
C GLU A 268 -25.96 -24.28 -27.98
N HIS A 269 -25.04 -24.95 -28.67
CA HIS A 269 -24.08 -25.88 -28.05
C HIS A 269 -22.72 -25.22 -27.73
N MET A 270 -22.54 -23.93 -28.07
CA MET A 270 -21.32 -23.21 -27.78
C MET A 270 -21.29 -22.86 -26.29
N GLU A 271 -20.21 -23.26 -25.61
CA GLU A 271 -19.98 -22.84 -24.23
C GLU A 271 -19.83 -21.32 -24.17
N ARG A 272 -20.71 -20.65 -23.43
CA ARG A 272 -20.66 -19.20 -23.29
C ARG A 272 -19.54 -18.83 -22.34
N VAL A 273 -18.62 -18.00 -22.83
CA VAL A 273 -17.64 -17.34 -21.99
C VAL A 273 -18.41 -16.37 -21.09
N GLU A 274 -18.27 -16.56 -19.78
CA GLU A 274 -18.86 -15.63 -18.82
C GLU A 274 -18.30 -14.23 -19.04
N LYS A 275 -19.18 -13.23 -19.02
CA LYS A 275 -18.76 -11.82 -19.06
C LYS A 275 -17.77 -11.60 -17.92
N PRO A 276 -16.55 -11.11 -18.20
CA PRO A 276 -15.57 -10.86 -17.16
C PRO A 276 -16.18 -9.93 -16.12
N GLN A 277 -16.01 -10.26 -14.84
CA GLN A 277 -16.24 -9.28 -13.80
C GLN A 277 -15.18 -8.19 -14.00
N GLU A 278 -15.63 -6.99 -14.34
CA GLU A 278 -14.74 -5.83 -14.38
C GLU A 278 -14.13 -5.67 -12.99
N ASP A 279 -12.84 -5.39 -12.94
CA ASP A 279 -12.27 -4.90 -11.69
C ASP A 279 -12.88 -3.52 -11.52
N ASP A 280 -13.87 -3.40 -10.64
CA ASP A 280 -14.65 -2.17 -10.47
C ASP A 280 -13.79 -0.94 -10.12
N VAL A 281 -12.48 -1.11 -9.90
CA VAL A 281 -11.51 -0.04 -9.66
C VAL A 281 -11.45 0.89 -10.87
N HIS A 282 -12.06 2.06 -10.72
CA HIS A 282 -11.90 3.14 -11.68
C HIS A 282 -10.54 3.83 -11.47
N ILE A 283 -9.72 3.86 -12.52
CA ILE A 283 -8.46 4.60 -12.55
C ILE A 283 -8.72 5.93 -13.26
N PHE A 284 -8.51 7.03 -12.55
CA PHE A 284 -8.58 8.38 -13.10
C PHE A 284 -7.32 8.67 -13.92
N THR A 285 -7.47 8.71 -15.25
CA THR A 285 -6.37 9.00 -16.19
C THR A 285 -6.34 10.46 -16.65
N GLY A 286 -7.30 11.29 -16.21
CA GLY A 286 -7.38 12.71 -16.55
C GLY A 286 -6.82 13.61 -15.45
N GLU A 287 -6.72 14.91 -15.72
CA GLU A 287 -6.31 15.90 -14.71
C GLU A 287 -7.53 16.51 -14.02
N ILE A 288 -7.52 16.52 -12.68
CA ILE A 288 -8.54 17.20 -11.88
C ILE A 288 -7.96 18.55 -11.46
N ASN A 289 -8.33 19.59 -12.21
CA ASN A 289 -7.89 20.95 -11.94
C ASN A 289 -8.81 21.64 -10.93
N PRO A 290 -8.25 22.42 -9.97
CA PRO A 290 -9.05 23.23 -9.07
C PRO A 290 -9.86 24.27 -9.86
N LEU A 291 -11.02 24.69 -9.34
CA LEU A 291 -11.86 25.72 -9.99
C LEU A 291 -11.12 27.06 -10.12
N LEU A 292 -10.35 27.40 -9.09
CA LEU A 292 -9.55 28.61 -9.04
C LEU A 292 -8.10 28.24 -8.72
N PRO A 293 -7.11 28.73 -9.47
CA PRO A 293 -5.72 28.38 -9.21
C PRO A 293 -5.17 28.96 -7.90
N GLY A 294 -5.69 30.09 -7.41
CA GLY A 294 -5.18 30.75 -6.18
C GLY A 294 -3.76 31.31 -6.33
N SER A 295 -3.20 31.84 -5.23
CA SER A 295 -1.86 32.43 -5.21
C SER A 295 -0.72 31.40 -5.23
N ARG A 296 0.50 31.85 -5.57
CA ARG A 296 1.73 31.01 -5.56
C ARG A 296 1.96 30.38 -4.19
N TRP A 297 1.82 31.18 -3.12
CA TRP A 297 1.85 30.71 -1.74
C TRP A 297 0.42 30.48 -1.26
N VAL A 298 0.12 29.26 -0.84
CA VAL A 298 -1.22 28.84 -0.39
C VAL A 298 -1.34 28.98 1.12
N PHE A 299 -0.26 28.67 1.84
CA PHE A 299 -0.19 28.78 3.28
C PHE A 299 1.21 29.26 3.69
N THR A 300 1.28 30.18 4.64
CA THR A 300 2.53 30.59 5.28
C THR A 300 2.33 30.73 6.78
N SER A 301 3.31 30.31 7.58
CA SER A 301 3.29 30.43 9.02
C SER A 301 4.62 30.94 9.57
N GLU A 302 4.56 31.73 10.63
CA GLU A 302 5.72 32.27 11.35
C GLU A 302 5.53 32.01 12.85
N HIS A 303 6.41 31.18 13.41
CA HIS A 303 6.40 30.76 14.82
C HIS A 303 5.02 30.30 15.31
N LEU A 304 4.27 29.60 14.46
CA LEU A 304 2.89 29.19 14.75
C LEU A 304 2.89 28.12 15.83
N LYS A 305 2.42 28.46 17.03
CA LYS A 305 2.27 27.51 18.12
C LYS A 305 0.87 26.92 18.12
N ILE A 306 0.80 25.61 18.00
CA ILE A 306 -0.45 24.84 17.99
C ILE A 306 -0.59 24.04 19.29
N GLY A 307 -1.83 23.86 19.75
CA GLY A 307 -2.11 23.13 20.98
C GLY A 307 -3.53 23.40 21.48
N TYR A 308 -3.85 22.83 22.64
CA TYR A 308 -5.12 23.07 23.33
C TYR A 308 -4.90 23.99 24.53
N GLU A 309 -4.45 23.44 25.66
CA GLU A 309 -4.13 24.23 26.85
C GLU A 309 -2.66 24.68 26.89
N ARG A 310 -1.77 23.90 26.26
CA ARG A 310 -0.33 24.14 26.20
C ARG A 310 0.16 24.00 24.77
N PRO A 311 1.19 24.77 24.36
CA PRO A 311 1.80 24.61 23.04
C PRO A 311 2.39 23.21 22.91
N LEU A 312 1.95 22.49 21.89
CA LEU A 312 2.43 21.16 21.54
C LEU A 312 3.62 21.26 20.59
N LEU A 313 3.52 22.11 19.57
CA LEU A 313 4.56 22.33 18.56
C LEU A 313 4.58 23.78 18.10
N GLU A 314 5.74 24.22 17.61
CA GLU A 314 5.96 25.47 16.90
C GLU A 314 6.33 25.19 15.45
N ILE A 315 5.65 25.84 14.50
CA ILE A 315 5.77 25.52 13.07
C ILE A 315 5.97 26.82 12.26
N THR A 316 7.09 26.89 11.55
CA THR A 316 7.39 27.97 10.58
C THR A 316 7.58 27.34 9.22
N MET A 317 6.69 27.63 8.27
CA MET A 317 6.73 27.01 6.95
C MET A 317 5.99 27.82 5.88
N ARG A 318 6.17 27.39 4.62
CA ARG A 318 5.41 27.90 3.48
C ARG A 318 5.03 26.74 2.56
N ILE A 319 3.80 26.73 2.07
CA ILE A 319 3.29 25.76 1.10
C ILE A 319 3.06 26.48 -0.22
N ARG A 320 3.69 25.98 -1.28
CA ARG A 320 3.50 26.46 -2.65
C ARG A 320 2.33 25.73 -3.30
N ARG A 321 1.63 26.42 -4.20
CA ARG A 321 0.56 25.86 -5.01
C ARG A 321 1.01 24.58 -5.74
N GLY A 322 0.18 23.55 -5.65
CA GLY A 322 0.36 22.27 -6.33
C GLY A 322 1.24 21.27 -5.57
N GLN A 323 1.83 21.66 -4.42
CA GLN A 323 2.57 20.73 -3.58
C GLN A 323 1.62 19.74 -2.90
N LYS A 324 2.02 18.46 -2.87
CA LYS A 324 1.36 17.41 -2.09
C LYS A 324 2.28 17.00 -0.95
N ILE A 325 1.91 17.37 0.28
CA ILE A 325 2.73 17.19 1.47
C ILE A 325 2.06 16.19 2.42
N ALA A 326 2.76 15.10 2.74
CA ALA A 326 2.32 14.14 3.74
C ALA A 326 2.90 14.46 5.12
N LEU A 327 2.08 14.37 6.16
CA LEU A 327 2.46 14.53 7.55
C LEU A 327 2.73 13.16 8.19
N LEU A 328 3.96 12.94 8.62
CA LEU A 328 4.45 11.70 9.23
C LEU A 328 4.78 11.93 10.70
N GLY A 329 4.65 10.89 11.52
CA GLY A 329 5.02 10.92 12.95
C GLY A 329 4.17 9.96 13.77
N PRO A 330 4.52 9.71 15.04
CA PRO A 330 3.75 8.83 15.92
C PRO A 330 2.36 9.40 16.25
N ASN A 331 1.50 8.54 16.80
CA ASN A 331 0.19 8.97 17.31
C ASN A 331 0.38 9.96 18.46
N GLY A 332 -0.45 11.01 18.50
CA GLY A 332 -0.31 12.07 19.50
C GLY A 332 0.75 13.14 19.20
N ALA A 333 1.47 13.05 18.07
CA ALA A 333 2.48 14.04 17.68
C ALA A 333 1.91 15.41 17.24
N GLY A 334 0.59 15.66 17.33
CA GLY A 334 -0.03 16.94 16.99
C GLY A 334 -0.41 17.15 15.52
N LYS A 335 -0.33 16.10 14.67
CA LYS A 335 -0.68 16.18 13.23
C LYS A 335 -2.12 16.65 12.98
N THR A 336 -3.10 15.99 13.59
CA THR A 336 -4.52 16.37 13.51
C THR A 336 -4.76 17.78 14.07
N THR A 337 -4.10 18.14 15.17
CA THR A 337 -4.19 19.48 15.75
C THR A 337 -3.71 20.53 14.76
N PHE A 338 -2.59 20.28 14.08
CA PHE A 338 -2.07 21.15 13.02
C PHE A 338 -3.06 21.31 11.87
N LEU A 339 -3.62 20.20 11.36
CA LEU A 339 -4.61 20.23 10.28
C LEU A 339 -5.85 21.05 10.67
N LYS A 340 -6.37 20.87 11.89
CA LYS A 340 -7.52 21.62 12.41
C LYS A 340 -7.23 23.10 12.55
N THR A 341 -6.01 23.47 12.95
CA THR A 341 -5.61 24.87 13.03
C THR A 341 -5.55 25.53 11.65
N ILE A 342 -4.95 24.86 10.65
CA ILE A 342 -4.89 25.40 9.28
C ILE A 342 -6.28 25.50 8.65
N ALA A 343 -7.13 24.50 8.89
CA ALA A 343 -8.50 24.49 8.40
C ALA A 343 -9.41 25.52 9.10
N GLY A 344 -8.93 26.18 10.17
CA GLY A 344 -9.65 27.22 10.90
C GLY A 344 -10.59 26.73 12.00
N PHE A 345 -10.61 25.42 12.29
CA PHE A 345 -11.43 24.84 13.37
C PHE A 345 -10.83 25.03 14.75
N LEU A 346 -9.53 25.28 14.85
CA LEU A 346 -8.83 25.51 16.11
C LEU A 346 -7.97 26.79 16.02
N PRO A 347 -8.13 27.77 16.92
CA PRO A 347 -7.27 28.95 16.91
C PRO A 347 -5.82 28.58 17.28
N PRO A 348 -4.82 29.27 16.75
CA PRO A 348 -3.45 29.12 17.22
C PRO A 348 -3.30 29.69 18.63
N LEU A 349 -2.35 29.14 19.40
CA LEU A 349 -2.03 29.67 20.73
C LEU A 349 -1.15 30.91 20.65
N GLU A 350 -0.12 30.87 19.79
CA GLU A 350 0.77 31.99 19.50
C GLU A 350 1.25 31.94 18.05
N GLY A 351 1.93 33.00 17.62
CA GLY A 351 2.41 33.14 16.25
C GLY A 351 1.33 33.59 15.27
N SER A 352 1.65 33.55 13.98
CA SER A 352 0.70 33.94 12.93
C SER A 352 0.79 33.02 11.73
N TYR A 353 -0.32 32.89 11.02
CA TYR A 353 -0.35 32.26 9.71
C TYR A 353 -1.19 33.10 8.75
N SER A 354 -0.91 32.98 7.45
CA SER A 354 -1.72 33.59 6.40
C SER A 354 -1.99 32.58 5.30
N LEU A 355 -3.22 32.65 4.78
CA LEU A 355 -3.65 31.90 3.62
C LEU A 355 -3.52 32.75 2.36
N GLY A 356 -3.28 32.09 1.25
CA GLY A 356 -3.21 32.71 -0.06
C GLY A 356 -4.53 33.40 -0.46
N ASN A 357 -4.44 34.42 -1.32
CA ASN A 357 -5.62 35.06 -1.88
C ASN A 357 -6.45 34.04 -2.70
N GLN A 358 -7.78 34.09 -2.53
CA GLN A 358 -8.72 33.17 -3.20
C GLN A 358 -8.45 31.69 -2.90
N THR A 359 -7.96 31.38 -1.69
CA THR A 359 -7.82 30.00 -1.23
C THR A 359 -9.19 29.46 -0.83
N THR A 360 -9.58 28.34 -1.45
CA THR A 360 -10.76 27.55 -1.06
C THR A 360 -10.26 26.26 -0.44
N ILE A 361 -10.50 26.11 0.85
CA ILE A 361 -10.09 24.94 1.63
C ILE A 361 -11.17 23.86 1.52
N GLY A 362 -10.76 22.65 1.17
CA GLY A 362 -11.54 21.45 1.39
C GLY A 362 -10.94 20.64 2.54
N TYR A 363 -11.71 20.42 3.61
CA TYR A 363 -11.24 19.70 4.79
C TYR A 363 -11.97 18.36 4.95
N PHE A 364 -11.22 17.29 5.19
CA PHE A 364 -11.72 15.97 5.54
C PHE A 364 -11.20 15.58 6.93
N ASP A 365 -12.09 15.45 7.93
CA ASP A 365 -11.75 14.93 9.26
C ASP A 365 -11.90 13.41 9.29
N GLN A 366 -11.11 12.77 10.13
CA GLN A 366 -11.26 11.37 10.53
C GLN A 366 -12.69 11.03 11.00
N HIS A 367 -13.43 11.99 11.59
CA HIS A 367 -14.80 11.82 12.06
C HIS A 367 -15.87 12.37 11.11
N SER A 368 -15.49 13.00 9.99
CA SER A 368 -16.42 13.62 9.02
C SER A 368 -17.32 12.61 8.31
N GLY A 369 -17.08 11.30 8.44
CA GLY A 369 -17.94 10.23 7.95
C GLY A 369 -19.32 10.13 8.64
N ALA A 370 -19.65 11.02 9.59
CA ALA A 370 -20.92 11.05 10.30
C ALA A 370 -22.04 11.77 9.53
N ILE A 371 -22.05 11.76 8.19
CA ILE A 371 -23.20 12.27 7.43
C ILE A 371 -24.42 11.39 7.74
N GLN A 372 -25.47 12.05 8.21
CA GLN A 372 -26.79 11.46 8.40
C GLN A 372 -27.75 12.11 7.41
N SER A 373 -28.14 11.34 6.40
CA SER A 373 -29.18 11.73 5.47
C SER A 373 -30.08 10.53 5.20
N GLU A 374 -31.38 10.80 5.16
CA GLU A 374 -32.40 9.82 4.77
C GLU A 374 -32.59 9.74 3.25
N GLN A 375 -31.95 10.65 2.51
CA GLN A 375 -31.92 10.63 1.05
C GLN A 375 -31.08 9.47 0.54
N THR A 376 -31.32 9.07 -0.70
CA THR A 376 -30.41 8.17 -1.41
C THR A 376 -29.07 8.86 -1.69
N VAL A 377 -28.02 8.06 -1.89
CA VAL A 377 -26.69 8.59 -2.24
C VAL A 377 -26.75 9.49 -3.48
N LEU A 378 -27.49 9.08 -4.51
CA LEU A 378 -27.65 9.87 -5.74
C LEU A 378 -28.36 11.20 -5.48
N GLU A 379 -29.47 11.19 -4.73
CA GLU A 379 -30.22 12.40 -4.40
C GLU A 379 -29.40 13.37 -3.55
N HIS A 380 -28.68 12.84 -2.55
CA HIS A 380 -27.82 13.63 -1.68
C HIS A 380 -26.72 14.33 -2.48
N PHE A 381 -26.02 13.58 -3.34
CA PHE A 381 -24.96 14.12 -4.18
C PHE A 381 -25.50 15.14 -5.20
N ALA A 382 -26.60 14.83 -5.88
CA ALA A 382 -27.21 15.72 -6.86
C ALA A 382 -27.73 17.03 -6.22
N ALA A 383 -28.21 16.98 -4.98
CA ALA A 383 -28.64 18.17 -4.25
C ALA A 383 -27.50 19.15 -3.96
N GLN A 384 -26.27 18.65 -3.75
CA GLN A 384 -25.08 19.49 -3.55
C GLN A 384 -24.56 20.10 -4.86
N PHE A 385 -24.81 19.45 -6.00
CA PHE A 385 -24.38 19.93 -7.32
C PHE A 385 -25.55 20.06 -8.30
N PRO A 386 -26.48 21.03 -8.12
CA PRO A 386 -27.67 21.18 -8.97
C PRO A 386 -27.39 21.43 -10.45
N ALA A 387 -26.17 21.84 -10.79
CA ALA A 387 -25.72 22.05 -12.16
C ALA A 387 -25.46 20.73 -12.92
N LEU A 388 -25.30 19.61 -12.22
CA LEU A 388 -25.06 18.31 -12.84
C LEU A 388 -26.36 17.66 -13.25
N THR A 389 -26.35 17.03 -14.43
CA THR A 389 -27.43 16.12 -14.81
C THR A 389 -27.36 14.83 -13.99
N GLU A 390 -28.50 14.14 -13.83
CA GLU A 390 -28.55 12.85 -13.13
C GLU A 390 -27.61 11.80 -13.75
N LYS A 391 -27.43 11.86 -15.09
CA LYS A 391 -26.51 10.98 -15.81
C LYS A 391 -25.04 11.26 -15.41
N GLU A 392 -24.65 12.52 -15.32
CA GLU A 392 -23.30 12.92 -14.89
C GLU A 392 -23.06 12.57 -13.42
N ALA A 393 -24.04 12.85 -12.55
CA ALA A 393 -23.99 12.47 -11.13
C ALA A 393 -23.79 10.96 -10.95
N ARG A 394 -24.55 10.13 -11.69
CA ARG A 394 -24.35 8.68 -11.69
C ARG A 394 -22.98 8.26 -12.22
N SER A 395 -22.47 8.93 -13.24
CA SER A 395 -21.14 8.63 -13.78
C SER A 395 -20.04 8.92 -12.77
N ILE A 396 -20.12 10.06 -12.07
CA ILE A 396 -19.15 10.45 -11.03
C ILE A 396 -19.23 9.49 -9.85
N LEU A 397 -20.44 9.24 -9.33
CA LEU A 397 -20.66 8.29 -8.25
C LEU A 397 -20.17 6.88 -8.62
N GLY A 398 -20.40 6.45 -9.87
CA GLY A 398 -19.87 5.20 -10.40
C GLY A 398 -18.34 5.13 -10.37
N ALA A 399 -17.66 6.23 -10.72
CA ALA A 399 -16.20 6.32 -10.62
C ALA A 399 -15.68 6.19 -9.18
N TYR A 400 -16.48 6.57 -8.18
CA TYR A 400 -16.19 6.34 -6.76
C TYR A 400 -16.88 5.08 -6.20
N LEU A 401 -17.10 4.07 -7.04
CA LEU A 401 -17.63 2.75 -6.64
C LEU A 401 -19.06 2.76 -6.05
N PHE A 402 -19.87 3.77 -6.36
CA PHE A 402 -21.31 3.79 -6.09
C PHE A 402 -22.09 3.43 -7.36
N GLY A 403 -21.93 2.19 -7.83
CA GLY A 403 -22.58 1.70 -9.05
C GLY A 403 -24.00 1.19 -8.82
N GLY A 404 -24.90 1.45 -9.77
CA GLY A 404 -26.21 0.80 -9.87
C GLY A 404 -27.06 0.89 -8.59
N ARG A 405 -27.12 -0.21 -7.82
CA ARG A 405 -27.89 -0.32 -6.57
C ARG A 405 -27.31 0.50 -5.43
N ASP A 406 -25.99 0.69 -5.39
CA ASP A 406 -25.34 1.40 -4.28
C ASP A 406 -25.67 2.90 -4.28
N ALA A 407 -25.88 3.48 -5.46
CA ALA A 407 -26.33 4.87 -5.61
C ALA A 407 -27.78 5.09 -5.09
N GLN A 408 -28.58 4.02 -4.98
CA GLN A 408 -29.96 4.05 -4.50
C GLN A 408 -30.08 3.70 -3.00
N LYS A 409 -28.97 3.30 -2.35
CA LYS A 409 -28.96 3.11 -0.90
C LYS A 409 -29.16 4.45 -0.20
N LYS A 410 -29.74 4.41 0.99
CA LYS A 410 -29.79 5.59 1.87
C LYS A 410 -28.40 5.89 2.42
N VAL A 411 -28.07 7.16 2.59
CA VAL A 411 -26.79 7.56 3.21
C VAL A 411 -26.69 7.03 4.64
N SER A 412 -27.79 7.02 5.40
CA SER A 412 -27.82 6.49 6.77
C SER A 412 -27.44 5.01 6.87
N SER A 413 -27.74 4.20 5.85
CA SER A 413 -27.43 2.76 5.82
C SER A 413 -26.01 2.42 5.35
N LEU A 414 -25.25 3.40 4.87
CA LEU A 414 -23.87 3.18 4.41
C LEU A 414 -22.95 2.83 5.58
N SER A 415 -21.97 1.96 5.31
CA SER A 415 -20.85 1.72 6.22
C SER A 415 -19.98 2.98 6.38
N GLY A 416 -19.17 3.04 7.44
CA GLY A 416 -18.27 4.18 7.67
C GLY A 416 -17.31 4.46 6.49
N GLY A 417 -16.75 3.42 5.88
CA GLY A 417 -15.89 3.54 4.71
C GLY A 417 -16.63 4.02 3.45
N GLU A 418 -17.87 3.57 3.24
CA GLU A 418 -18.72 4.10 2.16
C GLU A 418 -19.06 5.57 2.40
N LYS A 419 -19.43 5.97 3.62
CA LYS A 419 -19.70 7.38 3.96
C LYS A 419 -18.48 8.26 3.71
N ALA A 420 -17.30 7.83 4.18
CA ALA A 420 -16.04 8.54 3.93
C ALA A 420 -15.78 8.73 2.43
N ARG A 421 -16.01 7.68 1.63
CA ARG A 421 -15.84 7.74 0.17
C ARG A 421 -16.81 8.71 -0.50
N LEU A 422 -18.06 8.79 -0.03
CA LEU A 422 -19.05 9.76 -0.53
C LEU A 422 -18.60 11.21 -0.24
N VAL A 423 -18.17 11.49 0.99
CA VAL A 423 -17.63 12.80 1.38
C VAL A 423 -16.44 13.19 0.50
N LEU A 424 -15.50 12.25 0.26
CA LEU A 424 -14.34 12.52 -0.60
C LEU A 424 -14.74 12.75 -2.05
N ALA A 425 -15.75 12.04 -2.57
CA ALA A 425 -16.28 12.28 -3.91
C ALA A 425 -16.87 13.70 -4.02
N GLU A 426 -17.62 14.15 -3.03
CA GLU A 426 -18.17 15.51 -2.94
C GLU A 426 -17.05 16.56 -2.85
N LEU A 427 -16.02 16.30 -2.04
CA LEU A 427 -14.89 17.19 -1.88
C LEU A 427 -14.08 17.37 -3.17
N LEU A 428 -13.77 16.25 -3.84
CA LEU A 428 -13.05 16.26 -5.12
C LEU A 428 -13.89 16.86 -6.25
N GLN A 429 -15.21 16.68 -6.23
CA GLN A 429 -16.12 17.30 -7.18
C GLN A 429 -16.26 18.81 -6.97
N SER A 430 -16.19 19.27 -5.71
CA SER A 430 -16.18 20.69 -5.35
C SER A 430 -14.91 21.41 -5.82
N ARG A 431 -13.85 20.66 -6.16
CA ARG A 431 -12.59 21.15 -6.73
C ARG A 431 -12.04 22.39 -6.00
N PRO A 432 -11.81 22.32 -4.67
CA PRO A 432 -11.09 23.36 -3.92
C PRO A 432 -9.67 23.54 -4.49
N ASN A 433 -8.87 24.47 -3.99
CA ASN A 433 -7.46 24.61 -4.41
C ASN A 433 -6.45 24.28 -3.30
N PHE A 434 -6.94 24.09 -2.08
CA PHE A 434 -6.19 23.56 -0.96
C PHE A 434 -6.99 22.45 -0.26
N LEU A 435 -6.54 21.21 -0.39
CA LEU A 435 -7.11 20.06 0.31
C LEU A 435 -6.35 19.77 1.59
N ILE A 436 -7.09 19.58 2.67
CA ILE A 436 -6.57 19.16 3.97
C ILE A 436 -7.27 17.87 4.36
N LEU A 437 -6.51 16.77 4.48
CA LEU A 437 -7.08 15.44 4.65
C LEU A 437 -6.48 14.76 5.88
N ASP A 438 -7.31 14.41 6.85
CA ASP A 438 -6.91 13.62 8.02
C ASP A 438 -7.35 12.16 7.84
N GLU A 439 -6.39 11.28 7.59
CA GLU A 439 -6.59 9.83 7.42
C GLU A 439 -7.69 9.45 6.39
N PRO A 440 -7.61 9.92 5.13
CA PRO A 440 -8.67 9.74 4.13
C PRO A 440 -8.88 8.29 3.69
N THR A 441 -7.92 7.41 3.94
CA THR A 441 -7.92 6.00 3.49
C THR A 441 -8.41 5.02 4.55
N ASN A 442 -8.74 5.49 5.75
CA ASN A 442 -9.11 4.61 6.86
C ASN A 442 -10.46 3.92 6.63
N HIS A 443 -10.55 2.66 7.08
CA HIS A 443 -11.74 1.80 6.97
C HIS A 443 -12.22 1.52 5.52
N MET A 444 -11.39 1.82 4.53
CA MET A 444 -11.67 1.57 3.12
C MET A 444 -11.09 0.24 2.67
N ASP A 445 -11.81 -0.43 1.77
CA ASP A 445 -11.26 -1.61 1.12
C ASP A 445 -10.16 -1.23 0.13
N ILE A 446 -9.40 -2.23 -0.30
CA ILE A 446 -8.25 -2.02 -1.18
C ILE A 446 -8.70 -1.35 -2.49
N ARG A 447 -9.89 -1.68 -3.02
CA ARG A 447 -10.39 -1.11 -4.28
C ARG A 447 -10.69 0.38 -4.14
N ALA A 448 -11.38 0.78 -3.08
CA ALA A 448 -11.69 2.17 -2.80
C ALA A 448 -10.42 3.00 -2.56
N LYS A 449 -9.44 2.45 -1.84
CA LYS A 449 -8.13 3.09 -1.66
C LYS A 449 -7.43 3.37 -2.99
N GLU A 450 -7.44 2.40 -3.91
CA GLU A 450 -6.79 2.48 -5.24
C GLU A 450 -7.45 3.57 -6.11
N THR A 451 -8.78 3.61 -6.09
CA THR A 451 -9.56 4.63 -6.80
C THR A 451 -9.28 6.03 -6.26
N LEU A 452 -9.20 6.21 -4.94
CA LEU A 452 -8.89 7.50 -4.33
C LEU A 452 -7.44 7.91 -4.57
N GLU A 453 -6.50 7.00 -4.40
CA GLU A 453 -5.08 7.20 -4.73
C GLU A 453 -4.93 7.73 -6.16
N SER A 454 -5.58 7.08 -7.13
CA SER A 454 -5.60 7.53 -8.51
C SER A 454 -6.22 8.93 -8.67
N ALA A 455 -7.32 9.23 -7.97
CA ALA A 455 -7.96 10.55 -8.01
C ALA A 455 -7.05 11.66 -7.43
N PHE A 456 -6.35 11.39 -6.32
CA PHE A 456 -5.42 12.35 -5.70
C PHE A 456 -4.13 12.51 -6.50
N CYS A 457 -3.66 11.47 -7.19
CA CYS A 457 -2.57 11.60 -8.17
C CYS A 457 -2.97 12.52 -9.34
N ALA A 458 -4.17 12.32 -9.88
CA ALA A 458 -4.76 13.13 -10.95
C ALA A 458 -5.03 14.59 -10.56
N TYR A 459 -5.22 14.87 -9.26
CA TYR A 459 -5.54 16.20 -8.76
C TYR A 459 -4.31 17.14 -8.76
N LYS A 460 -4.48 18.32 -9.35
CA LYS A 460 -3.41 19.33 -9.53
C LYS A 460 -3.42 20.45 -8.48
N GLY A 461 -4.38 20.44 -7.57
CA GLY A 461 -4.40 21.38 -6.44
C GLY A 461 -3.38 21.03 -5.37
N THR A 462 -3.30 21.87 -4.34
CA THR A 462 -2.39 21.68 -3.21
C THR A 462 -3.02 20.71 -2.22
N ILE A 463 -2.27 19.73 -1.70
CA ILE A 463 -2.77 18.74 -0.74
C ILE A 463 -1.85 18.73 0.48
N LEU A 464 -2.43 18.85 1.67
CA LEU A 464 -1.78 18.59 2.95
C LEU A 464 -2.53 17.44 3.62
N PHE A 465 -1.88 16.32 3.88
CA PHE A 465 -2.60 15.15 4.38
C PHE A 465 -1.83 14.34 5.42
N VAL A 466 -2.59 13.66 6.27
CA VAL A 466 -2.10 12.61 7.18
C VAL A 466 -2.62 11.28 6.66
N SER A 467 -1.77 10.27 6.58
CA SER A 467 -2.20 8.91 6.27
C SER A 467 -1.25 7.91 6.93
N HIS A 468 -1.79 6.81 7.42
CA HIS A 468 -1.00 5.63 7.80
C HIS A 468 -0.76 4.66 6.63
N ASP A 469 -1.40 4.88 5.48
CA ASP A 469 -1.25 4.02 4.30
C ASP A 469 0.02 4.38 3.53
N ARG A 470 1.04 3.53 3.64
CA ARG A 470 2.36 3.77 3.03
C ARG A 470 2.32 3.80 1.51
N TYR A 471 1.44 3.01 0.88
CA TYR A 471 1.28 3.05 -0.57
C TYR A 471 0.69 4.39 -0.99
N PHE A 472 -0.34 4.85 -0.28
CA PHE A 472 -0.96 6.14 -0.55
C PHE A 472 0.04 7.29 -0.42
N ILE A 473 0.84 7.32 0.65
CA ILE A 473 1.87 8.34 0.84
C ILE A 473 2.91 8.26 -0.27
N ARG A 474 3.40 7.06 -0.60
CA ARG A 474 4.42 6.85 -1.65
C ARG A 474 3.98 7.40 -3.00
N GLN A 475 2.71 7.25 -3.34
CA GLN A 475 2.19 7.59 -4.67
C GLN A 475 1.74 9.05 -4.77
N VAL A 476 1.23 9.63 -3.67
CA VAL A 476 0.63 10.97 -3.68
C VAL A 476 1.59 12.06 -3.19
N ALA A 477 2.52 11.78 -2.29
CA ALA A 477 3.34 12.81 -1.65
C ALA A 477 4.59 13.18 -2.46
N ASP A 478 4.73 14.47 -2.78
CA ASP A 478 5.94 15.04 -3.37
C ASP A 478 7.00 15.35 -2.29
N ALA A 479 6.53 15.67 -1.09
CA ALA A 479 7.33 16.03 0.07
C ALA A 479 6.71 15.46 1.35
N VAL A 480 7.53 15.26 2.38
CA VAL A 480 7.06 14.76 3.68
C VAL A 480 7.45 15.72 4.79
N MET A 481 6.62 15.79 5.82
CA MET A 481 6.86 16.60 7.01
C MET A 481 6.79 15.71 8.23
N ILE A 482 7.89 15.67 8.98
CA ILE A 482 8.13 14.70 10.04
C ILE A 482 7.94 15.38 11.39
N PHE A 483 6.97 14.87 12.16
CA PHE A 483 6.62 15.33 13.50
C PHE A 483 7.28 14.39 14.52
N GLU A 484 8.37 14.83 15.12
CA GLU A 484 9.12 14.05 16.09
C GLU A 484 9.67 14.95 17.20
N HIS A 485 9.63 14.48 18.44
CA HIS A 485 10.22 15.18 19.60
C HIS A 485 9.76 16.65 19.74
N GLN A 486 8.46 16.93 19.50
CA GLN A 486 7.88 18.29 19.50
C GLN A 486 8.48 19.24 18.46
N SER A 487 9.20 18.70 17.48
CA SER A 487 9.78 19.43 16.36
C SER A 487 9.16 18.97 15.04
N VAL A 488 9.19 19.87 14.07
CA VAL A 488 8.71 19.59 12.71
C VAL A 488 9.86 19.78 11.73
N MET A 489 10.18 18.72 10.99
CA MET A 489 11.16 18.76 9.91
C MET A 489 10.46 18.68 8.56
N TYR A 490 10.73 19.64 7.67
CA TYR A 490 10.28 19.57 6.29
C TYR A 490 11.34 18.84 5.45
N TYR A 491 10.91 17.81 4.74
CA TYR A 491 11.74 17.02 3.84
C TYR A 491 11.23 17.18 2.41
N PRO A 492 12.00 17.82 1.50
CA PRO A 492 11.53 18.23 0.18
C PRO A 492 11.46 17.10 -0.85
N PHE A 493 11.56 15.84 -0.42
CA PHE A 493 11.53 14.67 -1.30
C PHE A 493 10.42 13.70 -0.90
N GLY A 494 10.05 12.83 -1.83
CA GLY A 494 9.02 11.82 -1.63
C GLY A 494 9.36 10.78 -0.56
N TYR A 495 8.36 9.99 -0.20
CA TYR A 495 8.44 9.04 0.92
C TYR A 495 9.44 7.88 0.72
N GLU A 496 9.63 7.43 -0.52
CA GLU A 496 10.58 6.35 -0.84
C GLU A 496 12.02 6.75 -0.51
N HIS A 497 12.41 7.96 -0.91
CA HIS A 497 13.73 8.52 -0.59
C HIS A 497 13.92 8.71 0.93
N TYR A 498 12.85 9.08 1.66
CA TYR A 498 12.88 9.12 3.11
C TYR A 498 13.11 7.74 3.76
N LEU A 499 12.47 6.68 3.25
CA LEU A 499 12.67 5.32 3.76
C LEU A 499 14.10 4.83 3.51
N GLU A 500 14.67 5.08 2.33
CA GLU A 500 16.06 4.74 2.03
C GLU A 500 17.04 5.42 2.98
N ARG A 501 16.82 6.71 3.28
CA ARG A 501 17.59 7.44 4.29
C ARG A 501 17.54 6.72 5.64
N LYS A 502 16.35 6.38 6.14
CA LYS A 502 16.19 5.71 7.45
C LYS A 502 16.85 4.32 7.45
N ALA A 503 16.81 3.60 6.33
CA ALA A 503 17.48 2.30 6.18
C ALA A 503 19.02 2.44 6.23
N ARG A 504 19.59 3.44 5.56
CA ARG A 504 21.04 3.71 5.57
C ARG A 504 21.54 4.17 6.94
N GLU A 505 20.77 5.02 7.63
CA GLU A 505 21.06 5.45 9.01
C GLU A 505 21.14 4.25 9.98
N ASN A 506 20.28 3.23 9.80
CA ASN A 506 20.26 2.03 10.63
C ASN A 506 21.40 1.03 10.31
N GLN A 507 21.95 1.03 9.09
CA GLN A 507 23.00 0.07 8.68
C GLN A 507 24.41 0.56 8.99
N ASN A 508 24.68 1.87 8.88
CA ASN A 508 26.03 2.44 9.02
C ASN A 508 26.12 3.46 10.16
N GLY A 509 26.08 2.97 11.40
CA GLY A 509 26.17 3.81 12.61
C GLY A 509 27.41 4.71 12.72
N SER A 510 28.47 4.46 11.95
CA SER A 510 29.70 5.29 11.92
C SER A 510 29.72 6.34 10.80
N MET A 511 29.03 6.12 9.68
CA MET A 511 29.01 7.05 8.52
C MET A 511 27.84 8.04 8.61
N ALA A 512 26.89 7.77 9.51
CA ALA A 512 25.78 8.65 9.86
C ALA A 512 26.25 10.05 10.34
N ALA A 513 27.46 10.18 10.88
CA ALA A 513 28.02 11.47 11.31
C ALA A 513 28.51 12.34 10.13
N GLN A 514 29.12 11.72 9.11
CA GLN A 514 29.56 12.40 7.89
C GLN A 514 28.36 12.80 7.03
N ILE A 515 27.37 11.92 6.88
CA ILE A 515 26.13 12.19 6.13
C ILE A 515 25.27 13.22 6.88
N LYS A 516 25.15 13.12 8.22
CA LYS A 516 24.54 14.19 9.00
C LYS A 516 25.31 15.50 8.85
N ALA A 517 26.63 15.49 8.74
CA ALA A 517 27.42 16.72 8.60
C ALA A 517 27.34 17.33 7.19
N GLU A 518 27.35 16.54 6.11
CA GLU A 518 27.17 17.02 4.72
C GLU A 518 25.74 17.49 4.47
N GLU A 519 24.73 16.76 4.95
CA GLU A 519 23.33 17.16 4.80
C GLU A 519 22.90 18.21 5.84
N GLN A 520 23.47 18.24 7.06
CA GLN A 520 23.35 19.41 7.92
C GLN A 520 24.15 20.57 7.37
N ALA A 521 25.21 20.39 6.59
CA ALA A 521 25.83 21.48 5.84
C ALA A 521 24.98 21.91 4.63
N LEU A 522 24.16 21.03 4.06
CA LEU A 522 23.15 21.38 3.05
C LEU A 522 21.97 22.14 3.69
N ILE A 523 21.43 21.64 4.81
CA ILE A 523 20.32 22.25 5.58
C ILE A 523 20.78 23.49 6.36
N ALA A 524 22.02 23.52 6.86
CA ALA A 524 22.64 24.69 7.48
C ALA A 524 23.19 25.64 6.42
N GLY A 525 23.63 25.19 5.26
CA GLY A 525 23.88 26.06 4.09
C GLY A 525 22.60 26.75 3.63
N MET A 526 21.45 26.07 3.74
CA MET A 526 20.11 26.66 3.59
C MET A 526 19.69 27.59 4.76
N ARG A 527 20.31 27.50 5.96
CA ARG A 527 19.97 28.31 7.15
C ARG A 527 21.00 29.37 7.56
N ALA A 528 22.26 29.28 7.12
CA ALA A 528 23.40 30.04 7.63
C ALA A 528 23.98 30.95 6.54
N VAL A 529 23.34 32.09 6.36
CA VAL A 529 23.99 33.33 5.92
C VAL A 529 23.68 34.40 6.99
N PRO A 530 24.63 35.29 7.36
CA PRO A 530 24.68 35.91 8.68
C PRO A 530 23.55 36.89 8.99
N LYS A 531 23.31 37.06 10.29
CA LYS A 531 22.40 38.01 10.90
C LYS A 531 22.56 39.44 10.34
N ALA A 532 21.41 40.07 10.15
CA ALA A 532 21.16 41.49 10.00
C ALA A 532 21.29 42.08 8.59
N GLU A 533 20.40 41.69 7.67
CA GLU A 533 19.61 42.65 6.88
C GLU A 533 18.46 41.93 6.15
N ARG A 534 17.37 42.67 5.95
CA ARG A 534 16.02 42.17 5.73
C ARG A 534 15.82 41.39 4.42
N HIS A 535 15.12 40.27 4.55
CA HIS A 535 14.13 39.74 3.61
C HIS A 535 14.49 39.76 2.11
N ARG A 536 15.33 38.81 1.69
CA ARG A 536 15.21 38.07 0.43
C ARG A 536 15.93 36.73 0.63
N LEU A 537 15.18 35.66 0.87
CA LEU A 537 15.70 34.33 0.52
C LEU A 537 15.76 34.36 -1.01
N ARG A 538 16.98 34.48 -1.55
CA ARG A 538 17.21 34.24 -2.97
C ARG A 538 16.87 32.76 -3.19
N GLU A 539 15.78 32.50 -3.89
CA GLU A 539 15.51 31.17 -4.45
C GLU A 539 16.78 30.79 -5.20
N ILE A 540 17.34 29.60 -4.91
CA ILE A 540 18.25 28.96 -5.87
C ILE A 540 17.45 28.96 -7.18
N PRO A 541 17.95 29.53 -8.29
CA PRO A 541 17.23 29.49 -9.55
C PRO A 541 16.79 28.04 -9.80
N GLU A 542 15.51 27.79 -10.09
CA GLU A 542 14.99 26.43 -10.36
C GLU A 542 15.86 25.68 -11.38
N ASP A 543 16.56 26.44 -12.24
CA ASP A 543 17.54 25.97 -13.21
C ASP A 543 18.75 25.27 -12.59
N GLU A 544 19.30 25.72 -11.46
CA GLU A 544 20.54 25.17 -10.88
C GLU A 544 20.28 23.84 -10.14
N ALA A 545 19.18 23.75 -9.41
CA ALA A 545 18.73 22.51 -8.77
C ALA A 545 18.21 21.48 -9.79
N TYR A 546 17.54 21.93 -10.85
CA TYR A 546 17.14 21.07 -11.97
C TYR A 546 18.37 20.54 -12.72
N ARG A 547 19.39 21.39 -12.94
CA ARG A 547 20.68 20.98 -13.52
C ARG A 547 21.36 19.91 -12.67
N GLU A 548 21.48 20.11 -11.36
CA GLU A 548 22.07 19.11 -10.46
C GLU A 548 21.29 17.79 -10.45
N TRP A 549 19.95 17.84 -10.38
CA TRP A 549 19.12 16.62 -10.39
C TRP A 549 19.23 15.84 -11.70
N ASN A 550 19.22 16.53 -12.83
CA ASN A 550 19.22 15.89 -14.15
C ASN A 550 20.63 15.37 -14.51
N MET A 551 21.69 16.08 -14.10
CA MET A 551 23.07 15.57 -14.15
C MET A 551 23.28 14.37 -13.23
N ARG A 552 22.63 14.34 -12.05
CA ARG A 552 22.67 13.20 -11.13
C ARG A 552 21.96 11.98 -11.70
N LEU A 553 20.81 12.13 -12.35
CA LEU A 553 20.09 11.02 -12.97
C LEU A 553 20.91 10.36 -14.10
N ALA A 554 21.63 11.17 -14.87
CA ALA A 554 22.59 10.65 -15.87
C ALA A 554 23.80 9.98 -15.20
N ALA A 555 24.31 10.53 -14.09
CA ALA A 555 25.41 9.95 -13.32
C ALA A 555 25.04 8.61 -12.66
N GLU A 556 23.80 8.45 -12.19
CA GLU A 556 23.28 7.19 -11.60
C GLU A 556 23.29 6.01 -12.58
N ARG A 557 23.25 6.26 -13.89
CA ARG A 557 23.41 5.21 -14.92
C ARG A 557 24.87 4.99 -15.31
N LEU A 558 25.68 6.04 -15.24
CA LEU A 558 27.09 6.03 -15.60
C LEU A 558 27.93 5.21 -14.61
N GLU A 559 27.70 5.39 -13.31
CA GLU A 559 28.51 4.78 -12.24
C GLU A 559 28.38 3.24 -12.21
N PRO A 560 27.18 2.64 -12.25
CA PRO A 560 27.04 1.18 -12.34
C PRO A 560 27.62 0.60 -13.64
N ALA A 561 27.46 1.29 -14.76
CA ALA A 561 28.00 0.86 -16.05
C ALA A 561 29.55 0.90 -16.05
N GLY A 562 30.15 1.93 -15.44
CA GLY A 562 31.60 2.03 -15.26
C GLY A 562 32.15 0.93 -14.36
N ASN A 563 31.49 0.67 -13.23
CA ASN A 563 31.85 -0.42 -12.31
C ASN A 563 31.77 -1.80 -12.99
N ALA A 564 30.77 -2.01 -13.86
CA ALA A 564 30.65 -3.25 -14.63
C ALA A 564 31.80 -3.43 -15.63
N VAL A 565 32.20 -2.36 -16.33
CA VAL A 565 33.37 -2.38 -17.23
C VAL A 565 34.64 -2.66 -16.46
N GLU A 566 34.86 -2.01 -15.32
CA GLU A 566 36.06 -2.22 -14.49
C GLU A 566 36.14 -3.66 -14.00
N TYR A 567 35.04 -4.20 -13.46
CA TYR A 567 34.95 -5.58 -13.00
C TYR A 567 35.23 -6.60 -14.12
N LEU A 568 34.57 -6.47 -15.27
CA LEU A 568 34.76 -7.37 -16.40
C LEU A 568 36.16 -7.23 -17.01
N THR A 569 36.74 -6.03 -17.02
CA THR A 569 38.12 -5.81 -17.45
C THR A 569 39.09 -6.55 -16.54
N GLY A 570 38.83 -6.56 -15.22
CA GLY A 570 39.58 -7.37 -14.25
C GLY A 570 39.54 -8.85 -14.59
N GLN A 571 38.34 -9.41 -14.78
CA GLN A 571 38.16 -10.83 -15.12
C GLN A 571 38.84 -11.23 -16.44
N VAL A 572 38.69 -10.42 -17.48
CA VAL A 572 39.31 -10.68 -18.79
C VAL A 572 40.84 -10.61 -18.67
N ARG A 573 41.39 -9.67 -17.89
CA ARG A 573 42.84 -9.59 -17.64
C ARG A 573 43.38 -10.82 -16.91
N GLU A 574 42.67 -11.30 -15.89
CA GLU A 574 43.04 -12.52 -15.16
C GLU A 574 43.02 -13.74 -16.06
N LEU A 575 41.93 -13.95 -16.81
CA LEU A 575 41.82 -15.07 -17.75
C LEU A 575 42.88 -15.00 -18.86
N LYS A 576 43.18 -13.80 -19.37
CA LYS A 576 44.25 -13.59 -20.35
C LYS A 576 45.62 -13.94 -19.78
N ALA A 577 45.90 -13.57 -18.53
CA ALA A 577 47.15 -13.91 -17.86
C ALA A 577 47.28 -15.43 -17.64
N MET A 578 46.19 -16.10 -17.24
CA MET A 578 46.14 -17.57 -17.12
C MET A 578 46.37 -18.26 -18.46
N TRP A 579 45.75 -17.76 -19.53
CA TRP A 579 45.95 -18.28 -20.88
C TRP A 579 47.40 -18.13 -21.34
N GLN A 580 47.99 -16.94 -21.19
CA GLN A 580 49.40 -16.67 -21.54
C GLN A 580 50.40 -17.50 -20.72
N GLY A 581 50.02 -17.90 -19.51
CA GLY A 581 50.80 -18.80 -18.66
C GLY A 581 50.62 -20.30 -18.97
N SER A 582 49.68 -20.67 -19.85
CA SER A 582 49.40 -22.07 -20.18
C SER A 582 50.33 -22.61 -21.27
N GLU A 583 50.64 -23.91 -21.23
CA GLU A 583 51.40 -24.58 -22.30
C GLU A 583 50.65 -24.52 -23.66
N ALA A 584 49.31 -24.49 -23.62
CA ALA A 584 48.48 -24.39 -24.82
C ALA A 584 48.76 -23.11 -25.63
N TYR A 585 49.03 -21.98 -24.96
CA TYR A 585 49.37 -20.72 -25.63
C TYR A 585 50.68 -20.78 -26.41
N TRP A 586 51.71 -21.42 -25.85
CA TRP A 586 53.03 -21.53 -26.47
C TRP A 586 53.10 -22.62 -27.55
N ASN A 587 52.30 -23.67 -27.41
CA ASN A 587 52.25 -24.80 -28.34
C ASN A 587 51.19 -24.64 -29.46
N GLY A 588 50.43 -23.53 -29.48
CA GLY A 588 49.38 -23.28 -30.46
C GLY A 588 48.14 -24.18 -30.30
N GLY A 589 47.92 -24.74 -29.11
CA GLY A 589 46.77 -25.57 -28.77
C GLY A 589 45.55 -24.77 -28.28
N VAL A 590 44.38 -25.40 -28.25
CA VAL A 590 43.15 -24.80 -27.72
C VAL A 590 43.20 -24.86 -26.19
N TRP A 591 43.00 -23.71 -25.54
CA TRP A 591 42.94 -23.62 -24.08
C TRP A 591 41.60 -24.15 -23.56
N ASP A 592 41.61 -24.90 -22.47
CA ASP A 592 40.43 -25.54 -21.88
C ASP A 592 39.34 -24.54 -21.45
N ARG A 593 39.73 -23.32 -21.11
CA ARG A 593 38.82 -22.22 -20.72
C ARG A 593 38.65 -21.16 -21.82
N MET A 594 38.94 -21.49 -23.09
CA MET A 594 38.83 -20.53 -24.19
C MET A 594 37.40 -20.00 -24.35
N ASP A 595 36.39 -20.87 -24.24
CA ASP A 595 34.97 -20.47 -24.31
C ASP A 595 34.58 -19.47 -23.22
N GLU A 596 35.13 -19.64 -22.01
CA GLU A 596 34.89 -18.73 -20.88
C GLU A 596 35.53 -17.37 -21.13
N TYR A 597 36.76 -17.34 -21.65
CA TYR A 597 37.45 -16.11 -22.03
C TYR A 597 36.71 -15.35 -23.13
N GLU A 598 36.28 -16.04 -24.18
CA GLU A 598 35.53 -15.43 -25.29
C GLU A 598 34.18 -14.87 -24.83
N ASN A 599 33.46 -15.59 -23.96
CA ASN A 599 32.20 -15.10 -23.39
C ASN A 599 32.42 -13.85 -22.53
N GLN A 600 33.46 -13.82 -21.69
CA GLN A 600 33.78 -12.64 -20.88
C GLN A 600 34.23 -11.45 -21.73
N CYS A 601 34.96 -11.68 -22.83
CA CYS A 601 35.27 -10.65 -23.81
C CYS A 601 34.00 -10.05 -24.45
N LEU A 602 33.01 -10.89 -24.75
CA LEU A 602 31.74 -10.45 -25.33
C LEU A 602 30.91 -9.63 -24.34
N ARG A 603 30.85 -10.06 -23.08
CA ARG A 603 30.21 -9.31 -21.99
C ARG A 603 30.91 -7.99 -21.72
N LEU A 604 32.25 -7.96 -21.72
CA LEU A 604 33.02 -6.73 -21.59
C LEU A 604 32.70 -5.75 -22.72
N LYS A 605 32.57 -6.23 -23.96
CA LYS A 605 32.20 -5.39 -25.10
C LYS A 605 30.81 -4.77 -24.92
N GLN A 606 29.82 -5.54 -24.49
CA GLN A 606 28.47 -5.04 -24.21
C GLN A 606 28.47 -4.01 -23.08
N ALA A 607 29.17 -4.29 -21.98
CA ALA A 607 29.32 -3.34 -20.88
C ALA A 607 30.00 -2.04 -21.33
N TRP A 608 30.98 -2.12 -22.23
CA TRP A 608 31.64 -0.95 -22.81
C TRP A 608 30.69 -0.12 -23.67
N GLU A 609 29.85 -0.76 -24.48
CA GLU A 609 28.83 -0.09 -25.29
C GLU A 609 27.78 0.60 -24.42
N GLU A 610 27.37 -0.02 -23.30
CA GLU A 610 26.44 0.57 -22.33
C GLU A 610 27.07 1.74 -21.57
N TRP A 611 28.30 1.59 -21.10
CA TRP A 611 29.04 2.66 -20.43
C TRP A 611 29.28 3.85 -21.37
N HIS A 612 29.70 3.58 -22.61
CA HIS A 612 29.86 4.63 -23.62
C HIS A 612 28.54 5.36 -23.89
N ARG A 613 27.42 4.63 -23.99
CA ARG A 613 26.10 5.26 -24.15
C ARG A 613 25.75 6.15 -22.96
N ALA A 614 26.03 5.70 -21.73
CA ALA A 614 25.81 6.49 -20.53
C ALA A 614 26.73 7.73 -20.47
N CYS A 615 27.98 7.62 -20.93
CA CYS A 615 28.88 8.78 -21.07
C CYS A 615 28.33 9.80 -22.08
N MET A 616 27.83 9.34 -23.22
CA MET A 616 27.25 10.23 -24.23
C MET A 616 25.95 10.88 -23.73
N GLU A 617 25.08 10.14 -23.04
CA GLU A 617 23.86 10.69 -22.43
C GLU A 617 24.21 11.75 -21.37
N TRP A 618 25.23 11.51 -20.56
CA TRP A 618 25.74 12.50 -19.60
C TRP A 618 26.33 13.73 -20.29
N LEU A 619 27.11 13.53 -21.37
CA LEU A 619 27.71 14.62 -22.13
C LEU A 619 26.65 15.49 -22.82
N ASP A 620 25.64 14.87 -23.44
CA ASP A 620 24.52 15.57 -24.06
C ASP A 620 23.76 16.41 -23.01
N LYS A 621 23.52 15.84 -21.83
CA LYS A 621 22.90 16.56 -20.70
C LYS A 621 23.78 17.72 -20.20
N ALA A 622 25.09 17.53 -20.14
CA ALA A 622 26.03 18.58 -19.75
C ALA A 622 26.07 19.74 -20.77
N GLN A 623 25.98 19.42 -22.07
CA GLN A 623 25.94 20.41 -23.16
C GLN A 623 24.60 21.16 -23.21
N GLU A 624 23.47 20.46 -23.01
CA GLU A 624 22.13 21.09 -22.88
C GLU A 624 22.07 22.12 -21.74
N MET A 625 22.97 22.01 -20.76
CA MET A 625 22.98 22.81 -19.54
C MET A 625 24.09 23.88 -19.48
N GLU A 626 24.89 24.04 -20.54
CA GLU A 626 26.04 24.97 -20.62
C GLU A 626 27.09 24.77 -19.50
N VAL A 627 27.35 23.53 -19.08
CA VAL A 627 28.25 23.21 -17.95
C VAL A 627 29.71 22.95 -18.39
N LEU A 628 30.00 22.98 -19.70
CA LEU A 628 31.32 22.66 -20.29
C LEU A 628 32.17 23.89 -20.63
#